data_AF-A0A6V8F1A2-F1
#
_entry.id   AF-A0A6V8F1A2-F1
#
_cell.length_a   1.000
_cell.length_b   1.000
_cell.length_c   1.000
_cell.angle_alpha   90.00
_cell.angle_beta   90.00
_cell.angle_gamma   90.00
#
_symmetry.space_group_name_H-M   'P 1'
#
loop_
_entity.id
_entity.type
_entity.pdbx_description
1 polymer ?
#
loop_
_entity_poly.entity_id
_entity_poly.type
_entity_poly.pdbx_seq_one_letter_code
_entity_poly.pdbx_strand_id
1 'polypeptide(L)' 'MFEIIPPMVDTDLDKGGRDEREQDERGIPPSEVAVAAMKGLAGDEYEIAGGEAKGLKKAALKNPDELFQRMNQW' A
#
# COMPACT_ATOMS: atom_id res chain seq x y z
N MET A 1 8.44 -8.27 15.64
CA MET A 1 8.73 -7.80 14.26
C MET A 1 7.54 -6.97 13.83
N PHE A 2 7.75 -5.74 13.36
CA PHE A 2 6.69 -4.89 12.81
C PHE A 2 6.75 -4.93 11.29
N GLU A 3 5.61 -5.03 10.62
CA GLU A 3 5.50 -5.01 9.17
C GLU A 3 4.66 -3.79 8.72
N ILE A 4 5.18 -3.04 7.76
CA ILE A 4 4.49 -1.91 7.14
C ILE A 4 4.12 -2.32 5.72
N ILE A 5 2.84 -2.19 5.39
CA ILE A 5 2.26 -2.62 4.11
C ILE A 5 1.70 -1.38 3.41
N PRO A 6 2.54 -0.57 2.74
CA PRO A 6 2.08 0.61 2.02
C PRO A 6 1.46 0.21 0.67
N PRO A 7 0.55 1.03 0.10
CA PRO A 7 0.20 0.96 -1.31
C PRO A 7 1.36 1.56 -2.14
N MET A 8 1.14 1.85 -3.42
CA MET A 8 2.12 2.61 -4.20
C MET A 8 2.42 3.96 -3.51
N VAL A 9 3.70 4.32 -3.42
CA VAL A 9 4.15 5.55 -2.75
C VAL A 9 4.89 6.44 -3.73
N ASP A 10 4.55 7.73 -3.74
CA ASP A 10 5.22 8.72 -4.58
C ASP A 10 6.58 9.13 -3.99
N THR A 11 7.59 8.29 -4.20
CA THR A 11 8.97 8.51 -3.74
C THR A 11 9.90 8.77 -4.91
N ASP A 12 11.06 9.36 -4.60
CA ASP A 12 12.13 9.61 -5.56
C ASP A 12 12.78 8.33 -6.12
N LEU A 13 12.45 7.16 -5.56
CA LEU A 13 13.01 5.86 -5.97
C LEU A 13 12.64 5.45 -7.41
N ASP A 14 11.54 5.97 -7.95
CA ASP A 14 11.00 5.55 -9.27
C ASP A 14 10.79 6.73 -10.23
N LYS A 15 11.38 7.89 -9.94
CA LYS A 15 11.23 9.10 -10.76
C LYS A 15 11.68 8.94 -12.21
N GLY A 16 12.72 8.15 -12.48
CA GLY A 16 13.18 7.91 -13.85
C GLY A 16 12.33 6.89 -14.63
N GLY A 17 11.84 5.85 -13.98
CA GLY A 17 11.09 4.78 -14.63
C GLY A 17 9.62 5.13 -14.89
N ARG A 18 9.02 6.02 -14.09
CA ARG A 18 7.61 6.43 -14.26
C ARG A 18 7.39 7.34 -15.46
N ASP A 19 8.27 8.32 -15.63
CA ASP A 19 8.18 9.28 -16.74
C ASP A 19 8.31 8.55 -18.09
N GLU A 20 9.13 7.50 -18.17
CA GLU A 20 9.26 6.63 -19.35
C GLU A 20 8.01 5.78 -19.64
N ARG A 21 7.17 5.52 -18.63
CA ARG A 21 5.97 4.68 -18.73
C ARG A 21 4.67 5.47 -18.90
N GLU A 22 4.73 6.79 -18.98
CA GLU A 22 3.55 7.68 -19.02
C GLU A 22 2.53 7.39 -17.89
N GLN A 23 3.04 6.99 -16.71
CA GLN A 23 2.19 6.67 -15.56
C GLN A 23 1.81 7.94 -14.79
N ASP A 24 0.62 8.47 -15.07
CA ASP A 24 0.05 9.65 -14.39
C ASP A 24 -0.46 9.37 -12.97
N GLU A 25 -0.73 8.09 -12.64
CA GLU A 25 -1.21 7.71 -11.32
C GLU A 25 -0.08 7.79 -10.29
N ARG A 26 -0.13 8.85 -9.47
CA ARG A 26 0.79 9.03 -8.36
C ARG A 26 0.22 8.32 -7.14
N GLY A 27 1.00 7.39 -6.59
CA GLY A 27 0.69 6.75 -5.30
C GLY A 27 0.58 7.77 -4.16
N ILE A 28 0.35 7.29 -2.94
CA ILE A 28 0.21 8.19 -1.76
C ILE A 28 1.53 8.91 -1.45
N PRO A 29 1.50 10.10 -0.81
CA PRO A 29 2.72 10.79 -0.43
C PRO A 29 3.50 10.00 0.65
N PRO A 30 4.84 10.03 0.64
CA PRO A 30 5.66 9.31 1.63
C PRO A 30 5.37 9.70 3.08
N SER A 31 4.95 10.96 3.29
CA SER A 31 4.55 11.46 4.60
C SER A 31 3.33 10.72 5.17
N GLU A 32 2.41 10.25 4.33
CA GLU A 32 1.26 9.48 4.79
C GLU A 32 1.68 8.10 5.31
N VAL A 33 2.60 7.44 4.61
CA VAL A 33 3.21 6.18 5.07
C VAL A 33 3.93 6.38 6.40
N ALA A 34 4.72 7.46 6.54
CA ALA A 34 5.42 7.76 7.78
C ALA A 34 4.45 7.99 8.95
N VAL A 35 3.37 8.75 8.74
CA VAL A 35 2.35 8.97 9.76
C VAL A 35 1.66 7.66 10.17
N ALA A 36 1.31 6.81 9.20
CA ALA A 36 0.70 5.50 9.48
C ALA A 36 1.65 4.60 10.28
N ALA A 37 2.93 4.54 9.90
CA ALA A 37 3.95 3.78 10.61
C ALA A 37 4.12 4.24 12.05
N MET A 38 4.27 5.55 12.28
CA MET A 38 4.43 6.10 13.64
C MET A 38 3.21 5.82 14.53
N LYS A 39 1.99 5.91 13.97
CA LYS A 39 0.75 5.59 14.70
C LYS A 39 0.66 4.11 15.06
N GLY A 40 0.96 3.21 14.11
CA GLY A 40 0.91 1.78 14.35
C GLY A 40 1.96 1.33 15.36
N LEU A 41 3.18 1.86 15.28
CA LEU A 41 4.23 1.62 16.27
C LEU A 41 3.83 2.08 17.68
N ALA A 42 3.20 3.25 17.80
CA ALA A 42 2.73 3.77 19.09
C ALA A 42 1.57 2.95 19.69
N GLY A 43 0.84 2.20 18.86
CA GLY A 43 -0.28 1.36 19.26
C GLY A 43 0.04 -0.13 19.37
N ASP A 44 1.30 -0.53 19.28
CA ASP A 44 1.74 -1.94 19.20
C ASP A 44 1.04 -2.73 18.07
N GLU A 45 0.72 -2.07 16.96
CA GLU A 45 0.15 -2.71 15.77
C GLU A 45 1.25 -3.38 14.95
N TYR A 46 1.31 -4.71 14.98
CA TYR A 46 2.37 -5.48 14.31
C TYR A 46 2.28 -5.49 12.78
N GLU A 47 1.10 -5.24 12.19
CA GLU A 47 0.89 -5.20 10.74
C GLU A 47 0.13 -3.93 10.33
N ILE A 48 0.86 -2.96 9.79
CA ILE A 48 0.41 -1.59 9.56
C ILE A 48 0.13 -1.39 8.06
N ALA A 49 -1.13 -1.60 7.65
CA ALA A 49 -1.54 -1.41 6.25
C ALA A 49 -2.03 0.02 5.99
N GLY A 50 -1.40 0.70 5.02
CA GLY A 50 -1.73 2.07 4.61
C GLY A 50 -2.65 2.13 3.39
N GLY A 51 -3.38 3.24 3.21
CA GLY A 51 -4.21 3.50 2.04
C GLY A 51 -5.06 2.32 1.55
N GLU A 52 -5.01 2.04 0.25
CA GLU A 52 -5.74 0.95 -0.41
C GLU A 52 -5.31 -0.45 0.07
N ALA A 53 -4.05 -0.61 0.51
CA ALA A 53 -3.54 -1.89 0.99
C ALA A 53 -4.33 -2.41 2.21
N LYS A 54 -4.93 -1.52 3.00
CA LYS A 54 -5.83 -1.89 4.11
C LYS A 54 -7.07 -2.63 3.62
N GLY A 55 -7.65 -2.20 2.50
CA GLY A 55 -8.80 -2.84 1.87
C GLY A 55 -8.44 -4.21 1.30
N LEU A 56 -7.31 -4.28 0.61
CA LEU A 56 -6.78 -5.54 0.04
C LEU A 56 -6.48 -6.56 1.13
N LYS A 57 -5.81 -6.16 2.21
CA LYS A 57 -5.54 -7.03 3.37
C LYS A 57 -6.83 -7.59 3.97
N LYS A 58 -7.83 -6.75 4.21
CA LYS A 58 -9.13 -7.19 4.74
C LYS A 58 -9.84 -8.16 3.80
N ALA A 59 -9.80 -7.91 2.50
CA ALA A 59 -10.41 -8.80 1.51
C ALA A 59 -9.67 -10.14 1.44
N ALA A 60 -8.34 -10.13 1.48
CA ALA A 60 -7.51 -11.34 1.47
C ALA A 60 -7.79 -12.23 2.69
N LEU A 61 -7.95 -11.63 3.88
CA LEU A 61 -8.31 -12.35 5.10
C LEU A 61 -9.73 -12.94 5.06
N LYS A 62 -10.65 -12.33 4.29
CA LYS A 62 -12.04 -12.76 4.21
C LYS A 62 -12.24 -13.87 3.18
N ASN A 63 -11.75 -13.67 1.95
CA ASN A 63 -11.88 -14.61 0.85
C ASN A 63 -10.76 -14.37 -0.19
N PRO A 64 -9.60 -15.05 -0.05
CA PRO A 64 -8.44 -14.81 -0.89
C PRO A 64 -8.69 -15.19 -2.36
N ASP A 65 -9.46 -16.24 -2.62
CA ASP A 65 -9.76 -16.69 -3.99
C ASP A 65 -10.62 -15.68 -4.75
N GLU A 66 -11.65 -15.13 -4.08
CA GLU A 66 -12.51 -14.08 -4.66
C GLU A 66 -11.72 -12.79 -4.91
N LEU A 67 -10.87 -12.39 -3.96
CA LEU A 67 -9.99 -11.23 -4.16
C LEU A 67 -9.07 -11.43 -5.36
N PHE A 68 -8.43 -12.59 -5.47
CA PHE A 68 -7.54 -12.93 -6.56
C PHE A 68 -8.26 -12.89 -7.91
N GLN A 69 -9.47 -13.47 -8.01
CA GLN A 69 -10.27 -13.40 -9.23
C GLN A 69 -10.61 -11.95 -9.59
N ARG A 70 -11.02 -11.13 -8.62
CA ARG A 70 -11.36 -9.71 -8.85
C ARG A 70 -10.17 -8.89 -9.34
N MET A 71 -8.98 -9.13 -8.80
CA MET A 71 -7.75 -8.42 -9.22
C MET A 71 -7.36 -8.72 -10.67
N ASN A 72 -7.73 -9.89 -11.21
CA ASN A 72 -7.39 -10.31 -12.57
C ASN A 72 -8.48 -9.94 -13.61
N GLN A 73 -9.50 -9.17 -13.23
CA GLN A 73 -10.58 -8.73 -14.13
C GLN A 73 -10.38 -7.30 -14.66
N TRP A 74 -9.23 -6.69 -14.39
CA TRP A 74 -8.87 -5.32 -14.76
C TRP A 74 -7.85 -5.31 -15.89
#